data_AF-A0A7Y5FAE1-F1
#
_entry.id   AF-A0A7Y5FAE1-F1
#
_cell.length_a   1.000
_cell.length_b   1.000
_cell.length_c   1.000
_cell.angle_alpha   90.00
_cell.angle_beta   90.00
_cell.angle_gamma   90.00
#
_symmetry.space_group_name_H-M   'P 1'
#
loop_
_entity.id
_entity.type
_entity.pdbx_description
1 polymer ?
#
loop_
_entity_poly.entity_id
_entity_poly.type
_entity_poly.pdbx_seq_one_letter_code
_entity_poly.pdbx_strand_id
1 'polypeptide(L)'
;MARVQLHIDDPANRLTLRTMLQSAGHDAVDANADVLITDTIDTAPGIAGAIPVLVLASATQIRDAVAAMQRGVYGYIFLPFQPGEVDVMVRRALGSTATPREVDSRPLNEVEADHIVDVLRQCKGNRAKAARLLGVGRNTLWRKLKEIESRR
;
A
#
# COMPACT_ATOMS: atom_id res chain seq x y z
N MET A 1 -2.72 2.50 -22.29
CA MET A 1 -3.49 1.27 -22.49
C MET A 1 -2.64 0.12 -21.98
N ALA A 2 -3.17 -0.67 -21.05
CA ALA A 2 -2.43 -1.77 -20.43
C ALA A 2 -3.18 -3.07 -20.66
N ARG A 3 -2.45 -4.17 -20.79
CA ARG A 3 -3.02 -5.51 -20.94
C ARG A 3 -3.16 -6.13 -19.55
N VAL A 4 -4.39 -6.42 -19.15
CA VAL A 4 -4.72 -6.92 -17.82
C VAL A 4 -5.30 -8.32 -17.95
N GLN A 5 -4.70 -9.29 -17.27
CA GLN A 5 -5.26 -10.64 -17.17
C GLN A 5 -6.17 -10.74 -15.94
N LEU A 6 -7.30 -11.43 -16.10
CA LEU A 6 -8.27 -11.66 -15.04
C LEU A 6 -8.32 -13.17 -14.71
N HIS A 7 -7.84 -13.56 -13.53
CA HIS A 7 -8.01 -14.89 -12.95
C HIS A 7 -9.05 -14.81 -11.83
N ILE A 8 -10.31 -14.63 -12.24
CA ILE A 8 -11.45 -14.45 -11.34
C ILE A 8 -12.45 -15.58 -11.59
N ASP A 9 -12.74 -16.34 -10.53
CA ASP A 9 -13.70 -17.44 -10.53
C ASP A 9 -15.13 -16.91 -10.52
N ASP A 10 -15.40 -15.85 -9.76
CA ASP A 10 -16.73 -15.22 -9.72
C ASP A 10 -17.05 -14.51 -11.06
N PRO A 11 -18.07 -14.98 -11.81
CA PRO A 11 -18.39 -14.43 -13.13
C PRO A 11 -18.91 -12.98 -13.07
N ALA A 12 -19.55 -12.56 -11.97
CA ALA A 12 -20.06 -11.21 -11.80
C ALA A 12 -18.91 -10.22 -11.56
N ASN A 13 -17.95 -10.60 -10.70
CA ASN A 13 -16.75 -9.80 -10.49
C ASN A 13 -15.91 -9.70 -11.76
N ARG A 14 -15.77 -10.81 -12.50
CA ARG A 14 -15.03 -10.84 -13.77
C ARG A 14 -15.65 -9.90 -14.82
N LEU A 15 -16.97 -9.93 -14.98
CA LEU A 15 -17.67 -9.05 -15.92
C LEU A 15 -17.56 -7.58 -15.51
N THR A 16 -17.72 -7.30 -14.22
CA THR A 16 -17.61 -5.94 -13.66
C THR A 16 -16.22 -5.36 -13.91
N LEU A 17 -15.16 -6.12 -13.56
CA LEU A 17 -13.78 -5.71 -13.79
C LEU A 17 -13.48 -5.48 -15.26
N ARG A 18 -13.92 -6.39 -16.15
CA ARG A 18 -13.74 -6.23 -17.59
C ARG A 18 -14.35 -4.93 -18.08
N THR A 19 -15.55 -4.60 -17.64
CA THR A 19 -16.25 -3.36 -18.00
C THR A 19 -15.52 -2.12 -17.46
N MET A 20 -15.05 -2.16 -16.21
CA MET A 20 -14.28 -1.05 -15.61
C MET A 20 -12.95 -0.82 -16.32
N LEU A 21 -12.23 -1.90 -16.67
CA LEU A 21 -10.97 -1.84 -17.41
C LEU A 21 -11.16 -1.23 -18.80
N GLN A 22 -12.16 -1.70 -19.54
CA GLN A 22 -12.47 -1.18 -20.88
C GLN A 22 -12.84 0.31 -20.84
N SER A 23 -13.68 0.72 -19.88
CA SER A 23 -14.04 2.14 -19.67
C SER A 23 -12.82 3.02 -19.36
N ALA A 24 -11.83 2.47 -18.65
CA ALA A 24 -10.57 3.15 -18.35
C ALA A 24 -9.53 3.10 -19.49
N GLY A 25 -9.81 2.41 -20.61
CA GLY A 25 -8.88 2.26 -21.73
C GLY A 25 -7.78 1.22 -21.49
N HIS A 26 -8.08 0.17 -20.73
CA HIS A 26 -7.26 -1.03 -20.57
C HIS A 26 -7.92 -2.23 -21.27
N ASP A 27 -7.10 -3.17 -21.75
CA ASP A 27 -7.56 -4.38 -22.41
C ASP A 27 -7.54 -5.57 -21.46
N ALA A 28 -8.64 -6.31 -21.38
CA ALA A 28 -8.65 -7.61 -20.73
C ALA A 28 -8.12 -8.69 -21.70
N VAL A 29 -7.04 -9.39 -21.34
CA VAL A 29 -6.36 -10.38 -22.19
C VAL A 29 -6.19 -11.73 -21.49
N ASP A 30 -6.05 -12.79 -22.28
CA ASP A 30 -5.83 -14.15 -21.75
C ASP A 30 -4.35 -14.52 -21.58
N ALA A 31 -3.43 -13.81 -22.25
CA ALA A 31 -1.99 -14.05 -22.23
C ALA A 31 -1.19 -12.76 -22.46
N ASN A 32 0.11 -12.79 -22.14
CA ASN A 32 1.04 -11.66 -22.29
C ASN A 32 0.53 -10.38 -21.62
N ALA A 33 0.02 -10.49 -20.39
CA ALA A 33 -0.45 -9.33 -19.64
C ALA A 33 0.69 -8.54 -19.01
N ASP A 34 0.42 -7.26 -18.75
CA ASP A 34 1.29 -6.35 -18.02
C ASP A 34 0.94 -6.35 -16.52
N VAL A 35 -0.29 -6.73 -16.16
CA VAL A 35 -0.80 -6.85 -14.79
C VAL A 35 -1.74 -8.05 -14.69
N LEU A 36 -1.69 -8.79 -13.58
CA LEU A 36 -2.67 -9.84 -13.25
C LEU A 36 -3.58 -9.37 -12.11
N ILE A 37 -4.90 -9.58 -12.25
CA ILE A 37 -5.87 -9.45 -11.16
C ILE A 37 -6.46 -10.83 -10.85
N THR A 38 -6.44 -11.26 -9.59
CA THR A 38 -6.97 -12.56 -9.16
C THR A 38 -7.83 -12.46 -7.89
N ASP A 39 -8.81 -13.34 -7.70
CA ASP A 39 -9.57 -13.50 -6.45
C ASP A 39 -9.02 -14.61 -5.55
N THR A 40 -7.94 -15.29 -5.96
CA THR A 40 -7.28 -16.35 -5.18
C THR A 40 -6.01 -15.82 -4.50
N ILE A 41 -6.14 -15.36 -3.26
CA ILE A 41 -5.03 -14.75 -2.49
C ILE A 41 -3.90 -15.75 -2.23
N ASP A 42 -4.22 -17.02 -1.94
CA ASP A 42 -3.24 -18.02 -1.50
C ASP A 42 -2.19 -18.37 -2.57
N THR A 43 -2.59 -18.38 -3.83
CA THR A 43 -1.74 -18.75 -4.97
C THR A 43 -1.05 -17.55 -5.61
N ALA A 44 -1.54 -16.32 -5.34
CA ALA A 44 -1.03 -15.09 -5.93
C ALA A 44 0.50 -14.88 -5.75
N PRO A 45 1.13 -15.18 -4.60
CA PRO A 45 2.58 -15.03 -4.44
C PRO A 45 3.42 -15.88 -5.40
N GLY A 46 2.91 -17.04 -5.84
CA GLY A 46 3.61 -17.90 -6.80
C GLY A 46 3.71 -17.31 -8.20
N ILE A 47 2.86 -16.32 -8.52
CA ILE A 47 2.73 -15.70 -9.85
C ILE A 47 3.41 -14.32 -9.90
N ALA A 48 3.61 -13.68 -8.73
CA ALA A 48 4.01 -12.29 -8.60
C ALA A 48 5.44 -11.92 -9.04
N GLY A 49 6.24 -12.90 -9.50
CA GLY A 49 7.63 -12.68 -9.92
C GLY A 49 7.83 -12.17 -11.35
N ALA A 50 6.84 -12.33 -12.24
CA ALA A 50 6.98 -11.97 -13.66
C ALA A 50 6.28 -10.65 -14.02
N ILE A 51 5.11 -10.39 -13.41
CA ILE A 51 4.28 -9.20 -13.60
C ILE A 51 3.62 -8.85 -12.26
N PRO A 52 3.30 -7.57 -12.00
CA PRO A 52 2.60 -7.19 -10.77
C PRO A 52 1.24 -7.87 -10.67
N VAL A 53 0.96 -8.44 -9.48
CA VAL A 53 -0.29 -9.14 -9.16
C VAL A 53 -1.11 -8.32 -8.19
N LEU A 54 -2.38 -8.08 -8.52
CA LEU A 54 -3.40 -7.48 -7.67
C LEU A 54 -4.38 -8.57 -7.23
N VAL A 55 -4.69 -8.63 -5.94
CA VAL A 55 -5.70 -9.57 -5.42
C VAL A 55 -7.03 -8.87 -5.12
N LEU A 56 -8.15 -9.53 -5.33
CA LEU A 56 -9.44 -9.07 -4.83
C LEU A 56 -9.57 -9.47 -3.35
N ALA A 57 -10.03 -8.54 -2.52
CA ALA A 57 -10.17 -8.80 -1.09
C ALA A 57 -11.44 -8.19 -0.52
N SER A 58 -12.14 -8.95 0.33
CA SER A 58 -13.19 -8.43 1.22
C SER A 58 -12.61 -8.02 2.58
N ALA A 59 -13.44 -7.45 3.46
CA ALA A 59 -13.04 -7.01 4.80
C ALA A 59 -12.37 -8.11 5.64
N THR A 60 -12.84 -9.34 5.53
CA THR A 60 -12.30 -10.49 6.28
C THR A 60 -10.95 -10.97 5.74
N GLN A 61 -10.66 -10.68 4.47
CA GLN A 61 -9.46 -11.14 3.77
C GLN A 61 -8.34 -10.08 3.73
N ILE A 62 -8.55 -8.88 4.29
CA ILE A 62 -7.53 -7.81 4.29
C ILE A 62 -6.22 -8.32 4.90
N ARG A 63 -6.30 -9.08 6.00
CA ARG A 63 -5.11 -9.63 6.67
C ARG A 63 -4.30 -10.52 5.72
N ASP A 64 -4.99 -11.40 5.00
CA ASP A 64 -4.36 -12.36 4.10
C ASP A 64 -3.81 -11.67 2.85
N ALA A 65 -4.54 -10.69 2.32
CA ALA A 65 -4.07 -9.85 1.21
C ALA A 65 -2.79 -9.09 1.57
N VAL A 66 -2.73 -8.49 2.78
CA VAL A 66 -1.52 -7.82 3.28
C VAL A 66 -0.38 -8.81 3.49
N ALA A 67 -0.65 -10.01 4.01
CA ALA A 67 0.37 -11.05 4.14
C ALA A 67 0.89 -11.52 2.76
N ALA A 68 0.03 -11.60 1.76
CA ALA A 68 0.43 -11.91 0.38
C ALA A 68 1.30 -10.79 -0.22
N MET A 69 1.06 -9.53 0.15
CA MET A 69 1.90 -8.39 -0.29
C MET A 69 3.34 -8.50 0.22
N GLN A 70 3.54 -8.96 1.46
CA GLN A 70 4.87 -9.24 1.99
C GLN A 70 5.62 -10.34 1.20
N ARG A 71 4.88 -11.15 0.43
CA ARG A 71 5.40 -12.25 -0.40
C ARG A 71 5.46 -11.91 -1.89
N GLY A 72 5.33 -10.63 -2.25
CA GLY A 72 5.53 -10.13 -3.61
C GLY A 72 4.28 -9.73 -4.36
N VAL A 73 3.07 -9.99 -3.84
CA VAL A 73 1.84 -9.44 -4.42
C VAL A 73 1.90 -7.91 -4.36
N TYR A 74 1.55 -7.24 -5.46
CA TYR A 74 1.70 -5.79 -5.55
C TYR A 74 0.73 -5.06 -4.61
N GLY A 75 -0.53 -5.52 -4.57
CA GLY A 75 -1.56 -4.91 -3.75
C GLY A 75 -2.89 -5.65 -3.86
N TYR A 76 -3.94 -5.04 -3.32
CA TYR A 76 -5.30 -5.57 -3.41
C TYR A 76 -6.30 -4.51 -3.85
N ILE A 77 -7.41 -4.96 -4.44
CA ILE A 77 -8.60 -4.16 -4.76
C ILE A 77 -9.70 -4.59 -3.80
N PHE A 78 -10.33 -3.63 -3.13
CA PHE A 78 -11.33 -3.93 -2.12
C PHE A 78 -12.70 -4.20 -2.75
N LEU A 79 -13.41 -5.22 -2.27
CA LEU A 79 -14.78 -5.50 -2.67
C LEU A 79 -15.78 -4.88 -1.68
N PRO A 80 -16.87 -4.25 -2.16
CA PRO A 80 -17.24 -4.04 -3.56
C PRO A 80 -16.43 -2.93 -4.24
N PHE A 81 -16.18 -3.08 -5.54
CA PHE A 81 -15.38 -2.14 -6.34
C PHE A 81 -15.93 -0.71 -6.32
N GLN A 82 -15.05 0.27 -6.19
CA GLN A 82 -15.39 1.68 -6.35
C GLN A 82 -15.11 2.18 -7.77
N PRO A 83 -15.88 3.16 -8.29
CA PRO A 83 -15.62 3.75 -9.60
C PRO A 83 -14.19 4.29 -9.72
N GLY A 84 -13.47 3.88 -10.77
CA GLY A 84 -12.09 4.33 -11.04
C GLY A 84 -11.01 3.68 -10.19
N GLU A 85 -11.36 2.91 -9.14
CA GLU A 85 -10.38 2.23 -8.28
C GLU A 85 -9.47 1.29 -9.06
N VAL A 86 -10.06 0.48 -9.95
CA VAL A 86 -9.35 -0.50 -10.77
C VAL A 86 -8.30 0.17 -11.65
N ASP A 87 -8.65 1.27 -12.33
CA ASP A 87 -7.73 2.05 -13.15
C ASP A 87 -6.55 2.58 -12.34
N VAL A 88 -6.84 3.20 -11.20
CA VAL A 88 -5.79 3.72 -10.30
C VAL A 88 -4.84 2.60 -9.87
N MET A 89 -5.37 1.44 -9.50
CA MET A 89 -4.56 0.31 -9.04
C MET A 89 -3.72 -0.29 -10.17
N VAL A 90 -4.27 -0.43 -11.38
CA VAL A 90 -3.53 -0.89 -12.56
C VAL A 90 -2.42 0.09 -12.94
N ARG A 91 -2.71 1.40 -13.00
CA ARG A 91 -1.69 2.42 -13.31
C ARG A 91 -0.57 2.45 -12.28
N ARG A 92 -0.89 2.30 -10.99
CA ARG A 92 0.10 2.20 -9.92
C ARG A 92 0.98 0.96 -10.07
N ALA A 93 0.38 -0.20 -10.34
CA ALA A 93 1.09 -1.44 -10.58
C ALA A 93 2.09 -1.31 -11.74
N LEU A 94 1.69 -0.68 -12.84
CA LEU A 94 2.54 -0.46 -14.02
C LEU A 94 3.65 0.57 -13.79
N GLY A 95 3.36 1.64 -13.06
CA GLY A 95 4.31 2.71 -12.75
C GLY A 95 5.33 2.35 -11.67
N SER A 96 5.17 1.19 -11.04
CA SER A 96 6.07 0.72 -10.00
C SER A 96 7.21 -0.08 -10.63
N THR A 97 8.33 0.59 -10.91
CA THR A 97 9.66 -0.06 -10.97
C THR A 97 10.17 -0.45 -9.58
N ALA A 98 9.37 -0.20 -8.56
CA ALA A 98 9.73 -0.35 -7.17
C ALA A 98 9.44 -1.78 -6.72
N THR A 99 10.52 -2.49 -6.40
CA THR A 99 10.60 -3.34 -5.21
C THR A 99 9.60 -2.85 -4.16
N PRO A 100 8.83 -3.73 -3.49
CA PRO A 100 7.93 -3.32 -2.42
C PRO A 100 8.64 -2.28 -1.58
N ARG A 101 8.13 -1.04 -1.53
CA ARG A 101 8.70 -0.02 -0.64
C ARG A 101 8.76 -0.70 0.71
N GLU A 102 9.96 -0.98 1.21
CA GLU A 102 10.12 -1.58 2.52
C GLU A 102 9.31 -0.69 3.46
N VAL A 103 8.18 -1.24 3.91
CA VAL A 103 7.36 -0.57 4.89
C VAL A 103 8.26 -0.57 6.11
N ASP A 104 8.69 0.62 6.52
CA ASP A 104 9.48 0.79 7.73
C ASP A 104 8.70 0.13 8.88
N SER A 105 9.13 -1.09 9.22
CA SER A 105 8.40 -1.99 10.12
C SER A 105 8.72 -1.65 11.57
N ARG A 106 9.50 -0.60 11.82
CA ARG A 106 9.73 -0.07 13.16
C ARG A 106 8.41 0.42 13.74
N PRO A 107 8.18 0.21 15.05
CA PRO A 107 6.98 0.69 15.70
C PRO A 107 6.90 2.23 15.61
N LEU A 108 5.68 2.76 15.53
CA LEU A 108 5.44 4.20 15.30
C LEU A 108 6.17 5.10 16.31
N ASN A 109 6.32 4.62 17.54
CA ASN A 109 7.04 5.34 18.60
C ASN A 109 8.54 5.49 18.34
N GLU A 110 9.19 4.57 17.62
CA GLU A 110 10.60 4.67 17.21
C GLU A 110 10.76 5.67 16.06
N VAL A 111 9.92 5.53 15.03
CA VAL A 111 9.88 6.47 13.90
C VAL A 111 9.62 7.90 14.39
N GLU A 112 8.70 8.06 15.34
CA GLU A 112 8.41 9.34 15.96
C GLU A 112 9.58 9.88 16.81
N ALA A 113 10.28 9.01 17.54
CA ALA A 113 11.42 9.42 18.36
C ALA A 113 12.56 9.98 17.50
N ASP A 114 12.92 9.29 16.42
CA ASP A 114 13.95 9.74 15.49
C ASP A 114 13.57 11.09 14.87
N HIS A 115 12.33 11.21 14.41
CA HIS A 115 11.85 12.46 13.82
C HIS A 115 11.87 13.63 14.81
N ILE A 116 11.46 13.40 16.07
CA ILE A 116 11.52 14.41 17.14
C ILE A 116 12.97 14.86 17.39
N VAL A 117 13.92 13.92 17.45
CA VAL A 117 15.35 14.22 17.68
C VAL A 117 15.91 15.05 16.53
N ASP A 118 15.59 14.70 15.28
CA ASP A 118 16.08 15.43 14.10
C ASP A 118 15.50 16.85 14.03
N VAL A 119 14.21 17.02 14.30
CA VAL A 119 13.61 18.36 14.35
C VAL A 119 14.20 19.19 15.50
N LEU A 120 14.50 18.59 16.65
CA LEU A 120 15.18 19.29 17.75
C LEU A 120 16.60 19.70 17.38
N ARG A 121 17.37 18.85 16.69
CA ARG A 121 18.71 19.20 16.17
C ARG A 121 18.62 20.38 15.21
N GLN A 122 17.70 20.35 14.25
CA GLN A 122 17.46 21.45 13.30
C GLN A 122 17.05 22.74 14.02
N CYS A 123 16.28 22.62 15.10
CA CYS A 123 15.88 23.74 15.95
C CYS A 123 16.92 24.14 17.01
N LYS A 124 18.12 23.54 17.01
CA LYS A 124 19.20 23.76 17.99
C LYS A 124 18.71 23.63 19.45
N GLY A 125 17.86 22.64 19.72
CA GLY A 125 17.28 22.38 21.03
C GLY A 125 16.11 23.28 21.42
N ASN A 126 15.67 24.21 20.56
CA ASN A 126 14.51 25.05 20.86
C ASN A 126 13.20 24.25 20.79
N ARG A 127 12.74 23.77 21.96
CA ARG A 127 11.54 22.94 22.10
C ARG A 127 10.25 23.62 21.62
N ALA A 128 10.11 24.93 21.80
CA ALA A 128 8.93 25.66 21.34
C ALA A 128 8.89 25.80 19.81
N LYS A 129 10.05 25.95 19.17
CA LYS A 129 10.17 25.94 17.71
C LYS A 129 9.95 24.54 17.14
N ALA A 130 10.56 23.52 17.76
CA ALA A 130 10.40 22.12 17.36
C ALA A 130 8.95 21.65 17.46
N ALA A 131 8.25 21.95 18.56
CA ALA A 131 6.84 21.60 18.72
C ALA A 131 5.95 22.19 17.62
N ARG A 132 6.19 23.46 17.25
CA ARG A 132 5.48 24.13 16.15
C ARG A 132 5.77 23.46 14.81
N LEU A 133 7.02 23.11 14.54
CA LEU A 133 7.42 22.47 13.28
C LEU A 133 6.87 21.05 13.15
N LEU A 134 6.79 20.33 14.26
CA LEU A 134 6.16 19.01 14.37
C LEU A 134 4.62 19.06 14.34
N GLY A 135 4.01 20.25 14.44
CA GLY A 135 2.55 20.39 14.51
C GLY A 135 1.92 19.86 15.81
N VAL A 136 2.68 19.77 16.91
CA VAL A 136 2.21 19.25 18.20
C VAL A 136 2.26 20.30 19.30
N GLY A 137 1.46 20.09 20.35
CA GLY A 137 1.53 20.91 21.55
C GLY A 137 2.88 20.78 22.28
N ARG A 138 3.33 21.87 22.93
CA ARG A 138 4.58 21.87 23.73
C ARG A 138 4.59 20.78 24.82
N ASN A 139 3.45 20.58 25.50
CA ASN A 139 3.31 19.53 26.52
C ASN A 139 3.38 18.12 25.92
N THR A 140 2.87 17.93 24.70
CA THR A 140 2.98 16.67 23.96
C THR A 140 4.43 16.35 23.63
N LEU A 141 5.17 17.33 23.11
CA LEU A 141 6.60 17.18 22.85
C LEU A 141 7.38 16.85 24.13
N TRP A 142 7.09 17.55 25.24
CA TRP A 142 7.74 17.28 26.51
C TRP A 142 7.49 15.85 27.03
N ARG A 143 6.23 15.38 26.99
CA ARG A 143 5.89 14.01 27.38
C ARG A 143 6.63 12.97 26.54
N LYS A 144 6.65 13.17 25.21
CA LYS A 144 7.36 12.27 24.29
C LYS A 144 8.87 12.26 24.53
N LEU A 145 9.48 13.41 24.81
CA LEU A 145 10.90 13.47 25.17
C LEU A 145 11.22 12.71 26.45
N LYS A 146 10.37 12.84 27.47
CA LYS A 146 10.54 12.09 28.73
C LYS A 146 10.44 10.58 28.51
N GLU A 147 9.50 10.14 27.67
CA GLU A 147 9.37 8.72 27.29
C GLU A 147 10.59 8.21 26.53
N ILE A 148 11.17 9.02 25.64
CA ILE A 148 12.38 8.69 24.88
C ILE A 148 13.60 8.59 25.82
N GLU A 149 13.76 9.54 26.74
CA GLU A 149 14.82 9.55 27.74
C GLU A 149 14.73 8.34 28.67
N SER A 150 13.52 7.94 29.09
CA SER A 150 13.33 6.77 29.96
C SER A 150 13.59 5.40 29.31
N ARG A 151 13.74 5.36 27.98
CA ARG A 151 14.00 4.14 27.21
C ARG A 151 15.47 3.94 26.86
N ARG A 152 16.33 4.93 27.14
CA ARG A 152 17.78 4.85 26.97
C ARG A 152 18.46 4.44 28.27
#